data_AF-A0A7K0IXP5-F1
#
_entry.id   AF-A0A7K0IXP5-F1
#
_cell.length_a   1.000
_cell.length_b   1.000
_cell.length_c   1.000
_cell.angle_alpha   90.00
_cell.angle_beta   90.00
_cell.angle_gamma   90.00
#
_symmetry.space_group_name_H-M   'P 1'
#
loop_
_entity.id
_entity.type
_entity.pdbx_description
1 polymer ?
#
loop_
_entity_poly.entity_id
_entity_poly.type
_entity_poly.pdbx_seq_one_letter_code
_entity_poly.pdbx_strand_id
1 'polypeptide(L)'
;MVEIDNDDEHEQRRPVGMVLLGGLYLFFFMLTISTYGHPFPFFGVIYQGKMAEYLVFADSLVCLYLFLGLMKRQNLTWFLLLGYNAFELANTLTNLFYITTADLEKVVGEKVDPQGILTSNISVMVAILLLSIFIYRHREYFTNRSWYLF
;
A
#
# COMPACT_ATOMS: atom_id res chain seq x y z
N MET A 1 -8.19 -52.10 17.58
CA MET A 1 -8.70 -50.78 18.02
C MET A 1 -7.85 -49.78 17.24
N VAL A 2 -8.44 -49.16 16.21
CA VAL A 2 -7.72 -48.20 15.36
C VAL A 2 -7.74 -46.89 16.13
N GLU A 3 -6.58 -46.47 16.64
CA GLU A 3 -6.38 -45.06 17.03
C GLU A 3 -6.46 -44.26 15.74
N ILE A 4 -7.59 -43.57 15.56
CA ILE A 4 -7.73 -42.53 14.54
C ILE A 4 -6.93 -41.35 15.06
N ASP A 5 -5.76 -41.19 14.48
CA ASP A 5 -4.88 -40.03 14.57
C ASP A 5 -5.69 -38.79 14.15
N ASN A 6 -6.17 -38.02 15.13
CA ASN A 6 -6.78 -36.72 14.91
C ASN A 6 -5.66 -35.67 14.84
N ASP A 7 -4.83 -35.73 13.81
CA ASP A 7 -3.74 -34.78 13.57
C ASP A 7 -4.04 -33.80 12.41
N ASP A 8 -5.33 -33.55 12.17
CA ASP A 8 -5.85 -32.67 11.09
C ASP A 8 -6.42 -31.32 11.59
N GLU A 9 -6.00 -30.80 12.75
CA GLU A 9 -6.49 -29.49 13.25
C GLU A 9 -5.40 -28.41 13.44
N HIS A 10 -4.19 -28.63 12.94
CA HIS A 10 -3.21 -27.55 12.79
C HIS A 10 -3.31 -26.89 11.40
N GLU A 11 -4.53 -26.52 10.99
CA GLU A 11 -4.71 -25.44 10.03
C GLU A 11 -4.02 -24.21 10.64
N GLN A 12 -2.82 -23.94 10.13
CA GLN A 12 -1.87 -22.97 10.64
C GLN A 12 -2.53 -21.58 10.72
N ARG A 13 -3.18 -21.31 11.86
CA ARG A 13 -4.00 -20.10 12.12
C ARG A 13 -3.23 -18.92 11.58
N ARG A 14 -3.85 -18.22 10.62
CA ARG A 14 -3.24 -17.03 10.02
C ARG A 14 -2.86 -16.08 11.17
N PRO A 15 -1.58 -15.74 11.32
CA PRO A 15 -1.15 -14.86 12.39
C PRO A 15 -1.91 -13.55 12.24
N VAL A 16 -2.45 -13.02 13.33
CA VAL A 16 -3.32 -11.83 13.33
C VAL A 16 -2.66 -10.66 12.58
N GLY A 17 -1.33 -10.54 12.68
CA GLY A 17 -0.56 -9.55 11.94
C GLY A 17 -0.70 -9.62 10.42
N MET A 18 -0.80 -10.81 9.81
CA MET A 18 -1.07 -10.93 8.37
C MET A 18 -2.49 -10.49 8.01
N VAL A 19 -3.46 -10.80 8.87
CA VAL A 19 -4.87 -10.45 8.62
C VAL A 19 -5.04 -8.93 8.66
N LEU A 20 -4.42 -8.28 9.66
CA LEU A 20 -4.37 -6.82 9.76
C LEU A 20 -3.65 -6.19 8.56
N LEU A 21 -2.53 -6.78 8.14
CA LEU A 21 -1.79 -6.31 6.97
C LEU A 21 -2.63 -6.43 5.69
N GLY A 22 -3.28 -7.57 5.47
CA GLY A 22 -4.22 -7.75 4.37
C GLY A 22 -5.37 -6.74 4.41
N GLY A 23 -5.97 -6.52 5.58
CA GLY A 23 -7.00 -5.51 5.76
C GLY A 23 -6.51 -4.09 5.44
N LEU A 24 -5.29 -3.74 5.84
CA LEU A 24 -4.70 -2.44 5.56
C LEU A 24 -4.45 -2.23 4.05
N TYR A 25 -3.90 -3.22 3.34
CA TYR A 25 -3.71 -3.09 1.89
C TYR A 25 -5.04 -3.10 1.13
N LEU A 26 -6.06 -3.80 1.62
CA LEU A 26 -7.41 -3.70 1.08
C LEU A 26 -8.01 -2.30 1.31
N PHE A 27 -7.75 -1.71 2.47
CA PHE A 27 -8.15 -0.34 2.77
C PHE A 27 -7.44 0.67 1.86
N PHE A 28 -6.12 0.51 1.63
CA PHE A 28 -5.39 1.33 0.65
C PHE A 28 -5.95 1.19 -0.75
N PHE A 29 -6.25 -0.03 -1.19
CA PHE A 29 -6.93 -0.26 -2.47
C PHE A 29 -8.26 0.49 -2.57
N MET A 30 -9.11 0.44 -1.53
CA MET A 30 -10.38 1.17 -1.50
C MET A 30 -10.17 2.69 -1.53
N LEU A 31 -9.17 3.21 -0.78
CA LEU A 31 -8.81 4.62 -0.82
C LEU A 31 -8.35 5.05 -2.22
N THR A 32 -7.45 4.30 -2.85
CA THR A 32 -6.98 4.57 -4.21
C THR A 32 -8.14 4.58 -5.21
N ILE A 33 -9.07 3.62 -5.15
CA ILE A 33 -10.24 3.64 -6.04
C ILE A 33 -11.16 4.82 -5.75
N SER A 34 -11.31 5.23 -4.48
CA SER A 34 -12.15 6.37 -4.13
C SER A 34 -11.63 7.71 -4.68
N THR A 35 -10.32 7.79 -5.00
CA THR A 35 -9.71 8.98 -5.63
C THR A 35 -9.76 8.95 -7.16
N TYR A 36 -10.44 7.96 -7.76
CA TYR A 36 -10.60 7.90 -9.21
C TYR A 36 -11.33 9.14 -9.74
N GLY A 37 -10.78 9.77 -10.78
CA GLY A 37 -11.29 11.02 -11.36
C GLY A 37 -10.83 12.28 -10.62
N HIS A 38 -10.08 12.16 -9.51
CA HIS A 38 -9.45 13.30 -8.85
C HIS A 38 -8.00 13.53 -9.32
N PRO A 39 -7.46 14.75 -9.13
CA PRO A 39 -6.06 15.03 -9.42
C PRO A 39 -5.14 14.12 -8.63
N PHE A 40 -4.14 13.53 -9.31
CA PHE A 40 -3.24 12.56 -8.70
C PHE A 40 -1.80 13.10 -8.67
N PRO A 41 -1.20 13.32 -7.49
CA PRO A 41 0.17 13.80 -7.36
C PRO A 41 1.17 12.66 -7.55
N PHE A 42 2.04 12.81 -8.56
CA PHE A 42 3.01 11.80 -8.92
C PHE A 42 4.36 12.44 -9.25
N PHE A 43 5.38 12.08 -8.47
CA PHE A 43 6.76 12.57 -8.58
C PHE A 43 6.87 14.10 -8.80
N GLY A 44 6.16 14.87 -7.97
CA GLY A 44 6.24 16.33 -7.99
C GLY A 44 5.33 17.01 -9.02
N VAL A 45 4.56 16.24 -9.79
CA VAL A 45 3.64 16.76 -10.80
C VAL A 45 2.21 16.32 -10.47
N ILE A 46 1.27 17.27 -10.50
CA ILE A 46 -0.16 16.95 -10.33
C ILE A 46 -0.74 16.62 -11.70
N TYR A 47 -1.06 15.35 -11.91
CA TYR A 47 -1.73 14.90 -13.13
C TYR A 47 -3.24 15.10 -13.01
N GLN A 48 -3.89 15.44 -14.12
CA GLN A 48 -5.34 15.65 -14.22
C GLN A 48 -5.93 14.92 -15.44
N GLY A 49 -7.23 14.67 -15.41
CA GLY A 49 -7.97 14.00 -16.49
C GLY A 49 -7.48 12.56 -16.70
N LYS A 50 -7.42 12.12 -17.96
CA LYS A 50 -7.13 10.71 -18.31
C LYS A 50 -5.81 10.19 -17.74
N MET A 51 -4.77 11.02 -17.63
CA MET A 51 -3.49 10.58 -17.07
C MET A 51 -3.59 10.25 -15.57
N ALA A 52 -4.35 11.04 -14.82
CA ALA A 52 -4.61 10.76 -13.41
C ALA A 52 -5.40 9.46 -13.24
N GLU A 53 -6.43 9.26 -14.07
CA GLU A 53 -7.23 8.03 -14.08
C GLU A 53 -6.38 6.78 -14.36
N TYR A 54 -5.45 6.84 -15.32
CA TYR A 54 -4.54 5.72 -15.61
C TYR A 54 -3.59 5.43 -14.45
N LEU A 55 -3.06 6.46 -13.78
CA LEU A 55 -2.17 6.29 -12.63
C LEU A 55 -2.90 5.67 -11.44
N VAL A 56 -4.09 6.18 -11.11
CA VAL A 56 -4.95 5.62 -10.05
C VAL A 56 -5.33 4.17 -10.37
N PHE A 57 -5.68 3.89 -11.62
CA PHE A 57 -5.98 2.52 -12.05
C PHE A 57 -4.78 1.59 -11.90
N ALA A 58 -3.59 2.00 -12.34
CA ALA A 58 -2.37 1.21 -12.19
C ALA A 58 -2.04 0.95 -10.71
N ASP A 59 -2.13 1.96 -9.86
CA ASP A 59 -1.89 1.84 -8.41
C ASP A 59 -2.90 0.89 -7.75
N SER A 60 -4.19 0.99 -8.13
CA SER A 60 -5.23 0.09 -7.64
C SER A 60 -4.96 -1.38 -8.00
N LEU A 61 -4.45 -1.65 -9.21
CA LEU A 61 -4.06 -3.00 -9.63
C LEU A 61 -2.88 -3.54 -8.81
N VAL A 62 -1.89 -2.68 -8.52
CA VAL A 62 -0.75 -3.05 -7.67
C VAL A 62 -1.23 -3.37 -6.25
N CYS A 63 -2.05 -2.52 -5.65
CA CYS A 63 -2.62 -2.76 -4.32
C CYS A 63 -3.43 -4.06 -4.26
N LEU A 64 -4.25 -4.33 -5.28
CA LEU A 64 -5.01 -5.58 -5.37
C LEU A 64 -4.07 -6.80 -5.48
N TYR A 65 -3.03 -6.70 -6.31
CA TYR A 65 -2.03 -7.77 -6.44
C TYR A 65 -1.33 -8.04 -5.11
N LEU A 66 -0.90 -7.00 -4.39
CA LEU A 66 -0.25 -7.11 -3.09
C LEU A 66 -1.18 -7.74 -2.05
N PHE A 67 -2.45 -7.34 -2.03
CA PHE A 67 -3.48 -7.93 -1.17
C PHE A 67 -3.66 -9.43 -1.44
N LEU A 68 -3.84 -9.81 -2.70
CA LEU A 68 -3.99 -11.23 -3.08
C LEU A 68 -2.71 -12.04 -2.77
N GLY A 69 -1.54 -11.44 -3.00
CA GLY A 69 -0.25 -12.04 -2.70
C GLY A 69 -0.03 -12.26 -1.20
N LEU A 70 -0.55 -11.36 -0.36
CA LEU A 70 -0.60 -11.47 1.10
C LEU A 70 -1.49 -12.63 1.52
N MET A 71 -2.68 -12.74 0.93
CA MET A 71 -3.61 -13.82 1.20
C MET A 71 -3.04 -15.21 0.85
N LYS A 72 -2.14 -15.28 -0.13
CA LYS A 72 -1.42 -16.50 -0.54
C LYS A 72 -0.06 -16.70 0.14
N ARG A 73 0.37 -15.78 1.04
CA ARG A 73 1.66 -15.83 1.77
C ARG A 73 2.89 -15.98 0.87
N GLN A 74 2.88 -15.35 -0.31
CA GLN A 74 3.93 -15.51 -1.31
C GLN A 74 5.22 -14.77 -0.95
N ASN A 75 6.36 -15.42 -1.16
CA ASN A 75 7.66 -14.81 -0.86
C ASN A 75 7.99 -13.61 -1.78
N LEU A 76 7.56 -13.64 -3.05
CA LEU A 76 7.71 -12.49 -3.96
C LEU A 76 6.92 -11.28 -3.47
N THR A 77 5.73 -11.51 -2.89
CA THR A 77 4.89 -10.43 -2.35
C THR A 77 5.59 -9.69 -1.23
N TRP A 78 6.42 -10.36 -0.42
CA TRP A 78 7.22 -9.66 0.59
C TRP A 78 8.16 -8.61 -0.02
N PHE A 79 8.87 -8.95 -1.09
CA PHE A 79 9.72 -7.99 -1.82
C PHE A 79 8.90 -6.88 -2.48
N LEU A 80 7.75 -7.23 -3.07
CA LEU A 80 6.88 -6.25 -3.73
C LEU A 80 6.24 -5.29 -2.72
N LEU A 81 5.88 -5.75 -1.52
CA LEU A 81 5.37 -4.90 -0.45
C LEU A 81 6.41 -3.87 0.00
N LEU A 82 7.67 -4.32 0.19
CA LEU A 82 8.76 -3.41 0.55
C LEU A 82 9.09 -2.44 -0.59
N GLY A 83 9.10 -2.92 -1.83
CA GLY A 83 9.33 -2.09 -3.01
C GLY A 83 8.24 -1.05 -3.21
N TYR A 84 6.97 -1.46 -3.07
CA TYR A 84 5.82 -0.56 -3.16
C TYR A 84 5.84 0.49 -2.05
N ASN A 85 6.10 0.10 -0.80
CA ASN A 85 6.21 1.07 0.29
C ASN A 85 7.39 2.03 0.09
N ALA A 86 8.53 1.56 -0.43
CA ALA A 86 9.66 2.44 -0.76
C ALA A 86 9.32 3.41 -1.90
N PHE A 87 8.56 2.93 -2.90
CA PHE A 87 8.05 3.75 -3.99
C PHE A 87 7.11 4.84 -3.48
N GLU A 88 6.12 4.49 -2.66
CA GLU A 88 5.20 5.44 -2.03
C GLU A 88 5.92 6.48 -1.16
N LEU A 89 6.94 6.05 -0.43
CA LEU A 89 7.79 6.96 0.36
C LEU A 89 8.55 7.94 -0.55
N ALA A 90 9.15 7.46 -1.64
CA ALA A 90 9.85 8.30 -2.61
C ALA A 90 8.91 9.26 -3.33
N ASN A 91 7.71 8.79 -3.71
CA ASN A 91 6.67 9.61 -4.33
C ASN A 91 6.23 10.72 -3.37
N THR A 92 5.93 10.38 -2.12
CA THR A 92 5.53 11.34 -1.08
C THR A 92 6.64 12.36 -0.81
N LEU A 93 7.90 11.92 -0.71
CA LEU A 93 9.04 12.81 -0.50
C LEU A 93 9.22 13.78 -1.69
N THR A 94 9.14 13.26 -2.91
CA THR A 94 9.23 14.08 -4.13
C THR A 94 8.07 15.06 -4.20
N ASN A 95 6.85 14.61 -3.94
CA ASN A 95 5.68 15.48 -3.89
C ASN A 95 5.84 16.60 -2.86
N LEU A 96 6.39 16.31 -1.68
CA LEU A 96 6.64 17.31 -0.64
C LEU A 96 7.68 18.37 -1.07
N PHE A 97 8.70 17.99 -1.83
CA PHE A 97 9.74 18.93 -2.27
C PHE A 97 9.35 19.74 -3.51
N TYR A 98 8.57 19.17 -4.41
CA TYR A 98 8.30 19.76 -5.74
C TYR A 98 6.90 20.36 -5.87
N ILE A 99 5.90 19.89 -5.13
CA ILE A 99 4.54 20.45 -5.18
C ILE A 99 4.43 21.60 -4.19
N THR A 100 4.22 22.82 -4.71
CA THR A 100 4.01 23.97 -3.85
C THR A 100 2.55 24.04 -3.38
N THR A 101 2.32 24.68 -2.23
CA THR A 101 0.96 24.93 -1.74
C THR A 101 0.13 25.74 -2.72
N ALA A 102 0.77 26.65 -3.47
CA ALA A 102 0.12 27.44 -4.52
C ALA A 102 -0.37 26.57 -5.70
N ASP A 103 0.32 25.47 -6.02
CA ASP A 103 -0.12 24.54 -7.06
C ASP A 103 -1.29 23.68 -6.58
N LEU A 104 -1.27 23.27 -5.31
CA LEU A 104 -2.40 22.60 -4.66
C LEU A 104 -3.65 23.50 -4.60
N GLU A 105 -3.52 24.77 -4.22
CA GLU A 105 -4.64 25.72 -4.18
C GLU A 105 -5.27 25.94 -5.56
N LYS A 106 -4.47 26.01 -6.63
CA LYS A 106 -4.96 26.14 -8.00
C LYS A 106 -5.76 24.92 -8.46
N VAL A 107 -5.37 23.73 -7.98
CA VAL A 107 -5.98 22.46 -8.38
C VAL A 107 -7.24 22.16 -7.57
N VAL A 108 -7.19 22.39 -6.25
CA VAL A 108 -8.29 22.13 -5.32
C VAL A 108 -9.34 23.25 -5.37
N GLY A 109 -8.94 24.47 -5.75
CA GLY A 109 -9.83 25.63 -5.81
C GLY A 109 -10.16 26.24 -4.44
N GLU A 110 -9.53 25.74 -3.37
CA GLU A 110 -9.69 26.21 -2.00
C GLU A 110 -8.34 26.57 -1.38
N LYS A 111 -8.36 27.41 -0.34
CA LYS A 111 -7.15 27.70 0.44
C LYS A 111 -6.69 26.44 1.16
N VAL A 112 -5.43 26.08 0.98
CA VAL A 112 -4.88 24.88 1.62
C VAL A 112 -3.92 25.29 2.72
N ASP A 113 -4.12 24.75 3.92
CA ASP A 113 -3.23 25.00 5.05
C ASP A 113 -1.86 24.33 4.82
N PRO A 114 -0.76 25.11 4.68
CA PRO A 114 0.58 24.57 4.48
C PRO A 114 1.04 23.67 5.62
N GLN A 115 0.66 23.99 6.86
CA GLN A 115 1.04 23.19 8.04
C GLN A 115 0.28 21.87 8.08
N GLY A 116 -1.01 21.89 7.73
CA GLY A 116 -1.83 20.70 7.55
C GLY A 116 -1.28 19.75 6.48
N ILE A 117 -0.89 20.26 5.30
CA ILE A 117 -0.28 19.44 4.22
C ILE A 117 1.00 18.78 4.73
N LEU A 118 1.89 19.55 5.35
CA LEU A 118 3.18 19.05 5.81
C LEU A 118 3.00 17.97 6.89
N THR A 119 2.11 18.20 7.86
CA THR A 119 1.81 17.25 8.92
C THR A 119 1.20 15.96 8.37
N SER A 120 0.28 16.08 7.40
CA SER A 120 -0.34 14.92 6.75
C SER A 120 0.69 14.07 5.99
N ASN A 121 1.54 14.71 5.17
CA ASN A 121 2.58 14.00 4.43
C ASN A 121 3.60 13.33 5.37
N ILE A 122 4.04 14.00 6.43
CA ILE A 122 4.93 13.40 7.44
C ILE A 122 4.26 12.19 8.11
N SER A 123 2.97 12.31 8.46
CA SER A 123 2.22 11.21 9.07
C SER A 123 2.13 9.99 8.16
N VAL A 124 1.87 10.22 6.87
CA VAL A 124 1.87 9.17 5.83
C VAL A 124 3.25 8.52 5.70
N MET A 125 4.32 9.32 5.61
CA MET A 125 5.68 8.79 5.55
C MET A 125 6.04 7.93 6.78
N VAL A 126 5.70 8.38 7.98
CA VAL A 126 5.91 7.61 9.22
C VAL A 126 5.11 6.31 9.19
N ALA A 127 3.85 6.35 8.77
CA ALA A 127 3.02 5.16 8.63
C ALA A 127 3.63 4.14 7.65
N ILE A 128 4.11 4.59 6.48
CA ILE A 128 4.77 3.74 5.48
C ILE A 128 6.07 3.13 6.03
N LEU A 129 6.87 3.89 6.78
CA LEU A 129 8.09 3.39 7.41
C LEU A 129 7.78 2.32 8.47
N LEU A 130 6.82 2.58 9.36
CA LEU A 130 6.38 1.62 10.37
C LEU A 130 5.84 0.35 9.72
N LEU A 131 5.04 0.49 8.66
CA LEU A 131 4.52 -0.63 7.88
C LEU A 131 5.66 -1.43 7.26
N SER A 132 6.66 -0.78 6.68
CA SER A 132 7.82 -1.43 6.07
C SER A 132 8.65 -2.19 7.10
N ILE A 133 8.88 -1.61 8.29
CA ILE A 133 9.56 -2.28 9.40
C ILE A 133 8.74 -3.49 9.87
N PHE A 134 7.43 -3.34 9.99
CA PHE A 134 6.54 -4.43 10.38
C PHE A 134 6.64 -5.59 9.39
N ILE A 135 6.51 -5.32 8.08
CA ILE A 135 6.61 -6.31 7.01
C ILE A 135 7.98 -6.98 6.98
N TYR A 136 9.06 -6.20 7.14
CA TYR A 136 10.42 -6.72 7.17
C TYR A 136 10.63 -7.68 8.36
N ARG A 137 10.17 -7.30 9.55
CA ARG A 137 10.28 -8.12 10.76
C ARG A 137 9.45 -9.40 10.68
N HIS A 138 8.36 -9.35 9.91
CA HIS A 138 7.41 -10.44 9.70
C HIS A 138 7.73 -11.23 8.41
N ARG A 139 8.99 -11.27 7.94
CA ARG A 139 9.37 -12.03 6.74
C ARG A 139 9.08 -13.54 6.83
N GLU A 140 9.18 -14.10 8.03
CA GLU A 140 9.04 -15.55 8.29
C GLU A 140 7.63 -16.08 8.03
N TYR A 141 6.68 -15.17 7.81
CA TYR A 141 5.30 -15.45 7.49
C TYR A 141 5.07 -15.71 6.00
N PHE A 142 6.01 -15.31 5.14
CA PHE A 142 5.95 -15.51 3.68
C PHE A 142 6.68 -16.79 3.26
N THR A 143 6.20 -17.94 3.74
CA THR A 143 6.83 -19.26 3.54
C THR A 143 6.47 -19.95 2.23
N ASN A 144 5.51 -19.42 1.47
CA ASN A 144 5.07 -20.06 0.24
C ASN A 144 6.12 -19.87 -0.87
N ARG A 145 6.68 -21.00 -1.34
CA ARG A 145 7.77 -21.07 -2.34
C ARG A 145 7.30 -20.79 -3.77
N SER A 146 6.00 -20.69 -4.02
CA SER A 146 5.49 -20.32 -5.35
C SER A 146 5.76 -18.85 -5.63
N TRP A 147 6.49 -18.58 -6.72
CA TRP A 147 6.85 -17.22 -7.16
C TRP A 147 5.68 -16.48 -7.82
N TYR A 148 4.63 -17.18 -8.25
CA TYR A 148 3.54 -16.61 -9.04
C TYR A 148 2.18 -16.81 -8.39
N LEU A 149 1.30 -15.82 -8.60
CA LEU A 149 -0.10 -15.81 -8.16
C LEU A 149 -0.98 -16.79 -8.96
N PHE A 150 -0.46 -17.27 -10.09
CA PHE A 150 -1.01 -18.29 -10.97
C PHE A 150 0.06 -19.33 -11.30
#